data_AF-A0A961BZC4-F1
#
_entry.id   AF-A0A961BZC4-F1
#
_cell.length_a   1.000
_cell.length_b   1.000
_cell.length_c   1.000
_cell.angle_alpha   90.00
_cell.angle_beta   90.00
_cell.angle_gamma   90.00
#
_symmetry.space_group_name_H-M   'P 1'
#
loop_
_entity.id
_entity.type
_entity.pdbx_description
1 polymer ?
#
loop_
_entity_poly.entity_id
_entity_poly.type
_entity_poly.pdbx_seq_one_letter_code
_entity_poly.pdbx_strand_id
1 'polypeptide(L)' 'MLVECERCPARDRACAECVVGALLALAPPGPGDVCLDAAEQAAVEAFVRAGLVSEADAEGFVAVRTAAAMAG' A
#
# COMPACT_ATOMS: atom_id res chain seq x y z
N MET A 1 -4.85 10.52 16.30
CA MET A 1 -5.76 9.56 16.94
C MET A 1 -5.11 8.19 16.84
N LEU A 2 -5.03 7.42 17.92
CA LEU A 2 -4.43 6.09 17.94
C LEU A 2 -5.52 5.05 18.22
N VAL A 3 -5.57 3.99 17.41
CA VAL A 3 -6.52 2.88 17.53
C VAL A 3 -5.72 1.61 17.82
N GLU A 4 -6.02 0.93 18.94
CA GLU A 4 -5.32 -0.30 19.36
C GLU A 4 -6.00 -1.56 18.81
N CYS A 5 -5.80 -1.84 17.52
CA CYS A 5 -6.41 -3.00 16.87
C CYS A 5 -5.97 -4.35 17.45
N GLU A 6 -4.73 -4.44 17.96
CA GLU A 6 -4.15 -5.69 18.49
C GLU A 6 -4.84 -6.22 19.75
N ARG A 7 -5.53 -5.35 20.50
CA ARG A 7 -6.24 -5.70 21.75
C ARG A 7 -7.76 -5.55 21.60
N CYS A 8 -8.23 -5.28 20.39
CA CYS A 8 -9.63 -4.98 20.15
C CYS A 8 -10.46 -6.28 20.09
N PRO A 9 -11.52 -6.42 20.92
CA PRO A 9 -12.34 -7.63 20.93
C PRO A 9 -13.12 -7.87 19.64
N ALA A 10 -13.23 -6.87 18.76
CA ALA A 10 -13.80 -7.02 17.43
C ALA A 10 -12.86 -7.80 16.49
N ARG A 11 -11.54 -7.85 16.75
CA ARG A 11 -10.54 -8.49 15.87
C ARG A 11 -10.90 -9.94 15.56
N ASP A 12 -11.31 -10.70 16.59
CA ASP A 12 -11.61 -12.13 16.47
C ASP A 12 -13.09 -12.42 16.13
N ARG A 13 -13.95 -11.40 16.07
CA ARG A 13 -15.41 -11.58 15.94
C ARG A 13 -16.02 -10.90 14.73
N ALA A 14 -15.56 -9.71 14.37
CA ALA A 14 -16.20 -8.84 13.38
C ALA A 14 -15.23 -7.79 12.81
N CYS A 15 -13.94 -8.09 12.69
CA CYS A 15 -12.93 -7.10 12.28
C CYS A 15 -13.22 -6.52 10.89
N ALA A 16 -13.72 -7.37 10.00
CA ALA A 16 -14.07 -7.01 8.62
C ALA A 16 -15.25 -6.02 8.54
N GLU A 17 -16.11 -5.98 9.56
CA GLU A 17 -17.30 -5.13 9.64
C GLU A 17 -17.10 -3.93 10.58
N CYS A 18 -15.87 -3.73 11.07
CA CYS A 18 -15.55 -2.66 12.01
C CYS A 18 -15.59 -1.29 11.33
N VAL A 19 -16.17 -0.30 12.02
CA VAL A 19 -16.23 1.11 11.56
C VAL A 19 -14.85 1.70 11.24
N VAL A 20 -13.78 1.19 11.85
CA VAL A 20 -12.39 1.61 11.55
C VAL A 20 -12.03 1.32 10.09
N GLY A 21 -12.47 0.18 9.54
CA GLY A 21 -12.26 -0.14 8.13
C GLY A 21 -13.00 0.83 7.21
N ALA A 22 -14.25 1.19 7.56
CA ALA A 22 -15.01 2.19 6.83
C ALA A 22 -14.36 3.59 6.90
N LEU A 23 -13.83 3.98 8.07
CA LEU A 23 -13.13 5.25 8.24
C LEU A 23 -11.81 5.30 7.45
N LEU A 24 -11.07 4.18 7.36
CA LEU A 24 -9.88 4.06 6.52
C LEU A 24 -10.20 4.13 5.03
N ALA A 25 -11.31 3.51 4.60
CA ALA A 25 -11.76 3.57 3.21
C ALA A 25 -12.25 4.97 2.79
N LEU A 26 -12.72 5.77 3.74
CA LEU A 26 -13.10 7.17 3.54
C LEU A 26 -11.93 8.14 3.66
N ALA A 27 -10.75 7.67 4.09
CA ALA A 27 -9.58 8.52 4.14
C ALA A 27 -9.26 8.97 2.70
N PRO A 28 -8.97 10.26 2.48
CA PRO A 28 -8.44 10.69 1.20
C PRO A 28 -7.19 9.87 0.91
N PRO A 29 -6.90 9.59 -0.37
CA PRO A 29 -5.77 8.76 -0.75
C PRO A 29 -4.52 9.16 0.03
N GLY A 30 -3.97 8.19 0.76
CA GLY A 30 -2.87 8.43 1.67
C GLY A 30 -1.56 8.62 0.90
N PRO A 31 -0.45 8.99 1.55
CA PRO A 31 0.88 8.98 0.93
C PRO A 31 1.36 7.58 0.45
N GLY A 32 0.50 6.56 0.45
CA GLY A 32 0.68 5.24 -0.19
C GLY A 32 -0.21 5.01 -1.43
N ASP A 33 -1.09 5.95 -1.78
CA ASP A 33 -1.81 6.00 -3.07
C ASP A 33 -1.00 6.79 -4.12
N VAL A 34 0.32 6.68 -4.04
CA VAL A 34 1.24 7.36 -4.94
C VAL A 34 1.40 6.45 -6.14
N CYS A 35 0.90 6.91 -7.29
CA CYS A 35 1.20 6.26 -8.56
C CYS A 35 2.73 6.18 -8.73
N LEU A 36 3.20 5.08 -9.30
CA LEU A 36 4.58 4.94 -9.74
C LEU A 36 4.93 6.14 -10.63
N ASP A 37 6.05 6.80 -10.33
CA ASP A 37 6.60 7.80 -11.24
C ASP A 37 7.16 7.15 -12.51
N ALA A 38 7.55 7.97 -13.50
CA ALA A 38 7.99 7.45 -14.79
C ALA A 38 9.21 6.52 -14.70
N ALA A 39 10.12 6.75 -13.75
CA ALA A 39 11.30 5.91 -13.56
C ALA A 39 10.91 4.59 -12.89
N GLU A 40 10.02 4.65 -11.89
CA GLU A 40 9.48 3.48 -11.21
C GLU A 40 8.67 2.60 -12.18
N GLN A 41 7.80 3.20 -13.01
CA GLN A 41 7.05 2.48 -14.05
C GLN A 41 7.98 1.75 -15.04
N ALA A 42 9.04 2.42 -15.51
CA ALA A 42 10.01 1.82 -16.42
C ALA A 42 10.74 0.63 -15.78
N ALA A 43 11.03 0.69 -14.48
CA ALA A 43 11.63 -0.41 -13.75
C ALA A 43 10.68 -1.62 -13.65
N VAL A 44 9.40 -1.38 -13.33
CA VAL A 44 8.37 -2.44 -13.30
C VAL A 44 8.21 -3.08 -14.67
N GLU A 45 8.16 -2.29 -15.74
CA GLU A 45 8.07 -2.82 -17.11
C GLU A 45 9.29 -3.67 -17.47
N ALA A 46 10.49 -3.30 -17.01
CA ALA A 46 11.69 -4.11 -17.20
C ALA A 46 11.60 -5.47 -16.48
N PHE A 47 11.05 -5.51 -15.26
CA PHE A 47 10.85 -6.76 -14.53
C PHE A 47 9.80 -7.67 -15.18
N VAL A 48 8.69 -7.10 -15.68
CA VAL A 48 7.68 -7.85 -16.42
C VAL A 48 8.28 -8.42 -17.70
N ARG A 49 9.01 -7.61 -18.48
CA ARG A 49 9.67 -8.07 -19.71
C ARG A 49 10.73 -9.14 -19.47
N ALA A 50 11.38 -9.11 -18.31
CA ALA A 50 12.33 -10.15 -17.89
C ALA A 50 11.65 -11.42 -17.35
N GLY A 51 10.32 -11.44 -17.20
CA GLY A 51 9.56 -12.56 -16.64
C GLY A 51 9.72 -12.72 -15.12
N LEU A 52 10.20 -11.69 -14.43
CA LEU A 52 10.40 -11.69 -12.98
C LEU A 52 9.14 -11.31 -12.21
N VAL A 53 8.21 -10.62 -12.87
CA VAL A 53 6.91 -10.17 -12.34
C VAL A 53 5.85 -10.45 -13.40
N SER A 54 4.67 -10.92 -13.00
CA SER A 54 3.55 -11.09 -13.93
C SER A 54 2.83 -9.77 -14.19
N GLU A 55 2.14 -9.64 -15.33
CA GLU A 55 1.33 -8.44 -15.61
C GLU A 55 0.27 -8.20 -14.52
N ALA A 56 -0.36 -9.27 -14.03
CA ALA A 56 -1.36 -9.20 -12.97
C ALA A 56 -0.79 -8.71 -11.63
N ASP A 57 0.45 -9.09 -11.29
CA ASP A 57 1.10 -8.59 -10.08
C ASP A 57 1.48 -7.11 -10.22
N ALA A 58 1.94 -6.69 -11.40
CA ALA A 58 2.37 -5.33 -11.68
C ALA A 58 1.22 -4.30 -11.58
N GLU A 59 -0.02 -4.69 -11.91
CA GLU A 59 -1.21 -3.85 -11.77
C GLU A 59 -1.46 -3.40 -10.31
N GLY A 60 -1.00 -4.18 -9.34
CA GLY A 60 -1.16 -3.88 -7.91
C GLY A 60 -0.02 -3.07 -7.30
N PHE A 61 1.01 -2.69 -8.07
CA PHE A 61 2.17 -1.98 -7.52
C PHE A 61 1.85 -0.53 -7.21
N VAL A 62 2.31 -0.07 -6.05
CA VAL A 62 2.17 1.30 -5.57
C VAL A 62 3.52 1.84 -5.13
N ALA A 63 3.76 3.14 -5.32
CA ALA A 63 4.96 3.77 -4.81
C ALA A 63 4.84 3.95 -3.30
N VAL A 64 5.90 3.59 -2.57
CA VAL A 64 6.01 3.82 -1.13
C VAL A 64 7.19 4.74 -0.88
N ARG A 65 6.91 5.95 -0.40
CA ARG A 65 7.97 6.83 0.10
C ARG A 65 8.35 6.39 1.50
N THR A 66 9.45 5.66 1.59
CA THR A 66 10.15 5.48 2.86
C THR A 66 11.03 6.71 3.10
N ALA A 67 11.25 7.06 4.37
CA ALA A 67 12.29 8.03 4.70
C ALA A 67 13.66 7.40 4.39
N ALA A 68 14.06 7.42 3.13
CA ALA A 68 15.43 7.11 2.76
C ALA A 68 16.32 8.24 3.31
N ALA A 69 17.24 7.85 4.18
CA ALA A 69 18.15 8.74 4.89
C ALA A 69 18.80 9.77 3.95
N MET A 70 18.77 11.04 4.37
CA MET A 70 19.81 11.98 3.97
C MET A 70 21.15 11.47 4.52
N ALA A 71 21.83 10.64 3.74
CA ALA A 71 23.24 10.35 3.92
C ALA A 71 23.85 10.41 2.51
N GLY A 72 24.43 11.57 2.22
CA GLY A 72 25.33 11.74 1.07
C GLY A 72 26.68 11.10 1.29
#